data_AF-A0A075FYY5-F1
#
_entry.id   AF-A0A075FYY5-F1
#
_cell.length_a   1.000
_cell.length_b   1.000
_cell.length_c   1.000
_cell.angle_alpha   90.00
_cell.angle_beta   90.00
_cell.angle_gamma   90.00
#
_symmetry.space_group_name_H-M   'P 1'
#
loop_
_entity.id
_entity.type
_entity.pdbx_description
1 polymer ?
#
loop_
_entity_poly.entity_id
_entity_poly.type
_entity_poly.pdbx_seq_one_letter_code
_entity_poly.pdbx_strand_id
1 'polypeptide(L)'
;MGFSFGEKQQILQSFPNIRIPFERKVNRKVANCDMFSIIPKGLKYFAWFCRYKTKCVCFFLKLFKKKQIQNITIKECSFHHELTAGKGTILYGTMFVKSQTNFFSIEDIFYFKGYNLEKHLFNRKLSIIEKLFRSFLNSINLNSNSILFGLPLFKKTYKEVENIINTVPYTPYCIQARSFQQRLLYNFHIKVKKTQSFYIKAKLKSDIYELYDNEDRFIDYAYIRDYKTSVLMNSLFRNIKENRNLDLIEESDDEEDFEDIDDTRYVDLKKKLEMECIYNLRFKKWTPIRKI
;
A
#
# COMPACT_ATOMS: atom_id res chain seq x y z
N MET A 1 -6.06 5.41 30.57
CA MET A 1 -6.83 6.50 31.22
C MET A 1 -7.29 7.48 30.15
N GLY A 2 -8.55 7.90 30.20
CA GLY A 2 -9.09 8.93 29.31
C GLY A 2 -8.89 10.32 29.92
N PHE A 3 -8.58 11.31 29.08
CA PHE A 3 -8.55 12.71 29.49
C PHE A 3 -9.95 13.32 29.47
N SER A 4 -10.24 14.19 30.44
CA SER A 4 -11.42 15.04 30.38
C SER A 4 -11.35 16.04 29.21
N PHE A 5 -12.48 16.66 28.86
CA PHE A 5 -12.52 17.66 27.78
C PHE A 5 -11.59 18.86 28.06
N GLY A 6 -11.63 19.39 29.29
CA GLY A 6 -10.78 20.52 29.70
C GLY A 6 -9.29 20.20 29.63
N GLU A 7 -8.87 19.01 30.08
CA GLU A 7 -7.47 18.58 29.98
C GLU A 7 -7.03 18.47 28.52
N LYS A 8 -7.86 17.91 27.63
CA LYS A 8 -7.54 17.83 26.20
C LYS A 8 -7.33 19.22 25.61
N GLN A 9 -8.15 20.21 25.99
CA GLN A 9 -8.03 21.58 25.51
C GLN A 9 -6.71 22.24 25.95
N GLN A 10 -6.30 22.06 27.22
CA GLN A 10 -5.01 22.56 27.72
C GLN A 10 -3.82 21.89 27.01
N ILE A 11 -3.88 20.58 26.77
CA ILE A 11 -2.85 19.86 26.01
C ILE A 11 -2.78 20.39 24.56
N LEU A 12 -3.92 20.67 23.93
CA LEU A 12 -3.95 21.24 22.58
C LEU A 12 -3.38 22.65 22.52
N GLN A 13 -3.64 23.50 23.52
CA GLN A 13 -3.10 24.86 23.58
C GLN A 13 -1.57 24.87 23.71
N SER A 14 -1.00 23.86 24.38
CA SER A 14 0.46 23.70 24.49
C SER A 14 1.11 22.99 23.30
N PHE A 15 0.31 22.30 22.47
CA PHE A 15 0.81 21.65 21.26
C PHE A 15 1.20 22.72 20.21
N PRO A 16 2.44 22.69 19.66
CA PRO A 16 2.86 23.63 18.65
C PRO A 16 1.98 23.60 17.39
N ASN A 17 1.71 24.77 16.82
CA ASN A 17 1.01 24.86 15.54
C ASN A 17 1.92 24.36 14.40
N ILE A 18 1.65 23.15 13.91
CA ILE A 18 2.48 22.47 12.92
C ILE A 18 1.75 22.40 11.58
N ARG A 19 2.45 22.76 10.51
CA ARG A 19 1.95 22.63 9.14
C ARG A 19 2.52 21.38 8.46
N ILE A 20 1.65 20.42 8.16
CA ILE A 20 2.00 19.23 7.39
C ILE A 20 2.29 19.64 5.93
N PRO A 21 3.39 19.16 5.31
CA PRO A 21 3.70 19.44 3.91
C PRO A 21 2.56 19.08 2.96
N PHE A 22 2.38 19.87 1.90
CA PHE A 22 1.33 19.63 0.92
C PHE A 22 1.63 18.37 0.09
N GLU A 23 0.65 17.48 0.02
CA GLU A 23 0.73 16.24 -0.77
C GLU A 23 0.07 16.45 -2.13
N ARG A 24 0.83 16.22 -3.20
CA ARG A 24 0.30 16.23 -4.56
C ARG A 24 -0.08 14.81 -4.97
N LYS A 25 -1.30 14.65 -5.47
CA LYS A 25 -1.70 13.43 -6.20
C LYS A 25 -1.09 13.50 -7.58
N VAL A 26 -0.38 12.45 -8.00
CA VAL A 26 0.22 12.40 -9.34
C VAL A 26 -0.10 11.08 -10.04
N ASN A 27 -0.30 11.17 -11.35
CA ASN A 27 -0.40 10.03 -12.24
C ASN A 27 1.00 9.70 -12.77
N ARG A 28 1.56 8.55 -12.38
CA ARG A 28 2.77 7.80 -12.83
C ARG A 28 3.99 8.50 -13.47
N LYS A 29 3.87 9.59 -14.23
CA LYS A 29 4.98 10.45 -14.68
C LYS A 29 5.34 11.41 -13.55
N VAL A 30 6.41 11.13 -12.81
CA VAL A 30 6.87 12.00 -11.72
C VAL A 30 8.28 12.50 -12.02
N ALA A 31 8.46 13.80 -11.78
CA ALA A 31 9.74 14.49 -11.84
C ALA A 31 10.77 13.88 -10.87
N ASN A 32 12.06 14.16 -11.12
CA ASN A 32 13.22 13.71 -10.35
C ASN A 32 12.95 13.65 -8.82
N CYS A 33 12.68 12.44 -8.32
CA CYS A 33 12.56 12.15 -6.90
C CYS A 33 13.75 11.30 -6.48
N ASP A 34 14.30 11.56 -5.28
CA ASP A 34 15.48 10.86 -4.78
C ASP A 34 15.12 9.61 -3.96
N MET A 35 13.88 9.52 -3.47
CA MET A 35 13.49 8.47 -2.54
C MET A 35 11.99 8.13 -2.62
N PHE A 36 11.68 6.85 -2.49
CA PHE A 36 10.32 6.31 -2.44
C PHE A 36 10.10 5.54 -1.13
N SER A 37 9.05 5.90 -0.39
CA SER A 37 8.68 5.30 0.88
C SER A 37 7.39 4.50 0.76
N ILE A 38 7.36 3.27 1.24
CA ILE A 38 6.16 2.43 1.24
C ILE A 38 5.39 2.69 2.54
N ILE A 39 4.36 3.54 2.49
CA ILE A 39 3.59 3.95 3.67
C ILE A 39 2.57 2.85 4.03
N PRO A 40 2.54 2.38 5.29
CA PRO A 40 1.57 1.36 5.72
C PRO A 40 0.14 1.89 5.74
N LYS A 41 -0.83 0.99 5.63
CA LYS A 41 -2.25 1.29 5.87
C LYS A 41 -2.51 1.41 7.36
N GLY A 42 -2.98 2.58 7.78
CA GLY A 42 -3.25 2.86 9.18
C GLY A 42 -3.79 4.27 9.40
N LEU A 43 -3.89 4.64 10.67
CA LEU A 43 -4.38 5.94 11.11
C LEU A 43 -3.21 6.92 11.28
N LYS A 44 -3.40 8.18 10.91
CA LYS A 44 -2.36 9.21 11.05
C LYS A 44 -2.37 9.81 12.46
N TYR A 45 -1.18 9.99 13.02
CA TYR A 45 -1.00 10.61 14.34
C TYR A 45 0.19 11.57 14.34
N PHE A 46 0.15 12.53 15.26
CA PHE A 46 1.37 13.05 15.84
C PHE A 46 1.74 12.23 17.08
N ALA A 47 3.01 11.88 17.23
CA ALA A 47 3.58 11.39 18.48
C ALA A 47 4.42 12.51 19.10
N TRP A 48 4.03 12.97 20.28
CA TRP A 48 4.61 14.12 20.96
C TRP A 48 5.19 13.73 22.30
N PHE A 49 6.51 13.73 22.39
CA PHE A 49 7.25 13.53 23.64
C PHE A 49 7.37 14.88 24.36
N CYS A 50 6.74 15.03 25.51
CA CYS A 50 6.81 16.25 26.31
C CYS A 50 6.67 15.97 27.81
N ARG A 51 6.92 17.00 28.62
CA ARG A 51 6.60 16.97 30.03
C ARG A 51 5.15 17.37 30.22
N TYR A 52 4.38 16.51 30.88
CA TYR A 52 3.02 16.81 31.30
C TYR A 52 2.95 16.69 32.82
N LYS A 53 2.62 17.81 33.47
CA LYS A 53 2.76 17.95 34.93
C LYS A 53 4.21 17.66 35.32
N THR A 54 4.46 16.62 36.13
CA THR A 54 5.81 16.21 36.57
C THR A 54 6.38 15.01 35.82
N LYS A 55 5.66 14.48 34.82
CA LYS A 55 6.03 13.23 34.13
C LYS A 55 6.45 13.47 32.68
N CYS A 56 7.44 12.70 32.23
CA CYS A 56 7.78 12.60 30.81
C CYS A 56 6.80 11.62 30.14
N VAL A 57 6.08 12.09 29.12
CA VAL A 57 5.03 11.30 28.46
C VAL A 57 5.15 11.39 26.94
N CYS A 58 4.56 10.41 26.24
CA CYS A 58 4.35 10.46 24.80
C CYS A 58 2.85 10.52 24.50
N PHE A 59 2.39 11.69 24.03
CA PHE A 59 1.03 11.86 23.54
C PHE A 59 0.92 11.40 22.09
N PHE A 60 -0.12 10.63 21.81
CA PHE A 60 -0.57 10.29 20.48
C PHE A 60 -1.82 11.10 20.16
N LEU A 61 -1.69 12.03 19.21
CA LEU A 61 -2.75 12.92 18.76
C LEU A 61 -3.30 12.38 17.44
N LYS A 62 -4.47 11.73 17.49
CA LYS A 62 -5.14 11.12 16.33
C LYS A 62 -5.58 12.21 15.37
N LEU A 63 -5.21 12.08 14.11
CA LEU A 63 -5.58 13.02 13.06
C LEU A 63 -6.79 12.52 12.26
N PHE A 64 -7.77 13.40 12.10
CA PHE A 64 -8.86 13.24 11.14
C PHE A 64 -8.59 14.09 9.90
N LYS A 65 -8.68 13.47 8.71
CA LYS A 65 -8.41 14.09 7.41
C LYS A 65 -7.10 14.90 7.37
N LYS A 66 -6.09 14.51 8.16
CA LYS A 66 -4.77 15.17 8.31
C LYS A 66 -4.81 16.66 8.69
N LYS A 67 -5.92 17.16 9.23
CA LYS A 67 -6.04 18.59 9.58
C LYS A 67 -6.46 18.81 11.02
N GLN A 68 -7.32 17.94 11.56
CA GLN A 68 -7.90 18.13 12.88
C GLN A 68 -7.45 17.02 13.84
N ILE A 69 -7.09 17.41 15.06
CA ILE A 69 -6.80 16.46 16.14
C ILE A 69 -8.14 16.00 16.71
N GLN A 70 -8.46 14.73 16.53
CA GLN A 70 -9.73 14.11 16.94
C GLN A 70 -9.65 13.58 18.37
N ASN A 71 -8.50 13.03 18.76
CA ASN A 71 -8.34 12.43 20.08
C ASN A 71 -6.88 12.52 20.54
N ILE A 72 -6.69 12.49 21.85
CA ILE A 72 -5.38 12.54 22.50
C ILE A 72 -5.32 11.39 23.50
N THR A 73 -4.27 10.59 23.42
CA THR A 73 -4.02 9.46 24.33
C THR A 73 -2.55 9.44 24.71
N ILE A 74 -2.23 9.08 25.96
CA ILE A 74 -0.86 8.69 26.30
C ILE A 74 -0.66 7.24 25.89
N LYS A 75 0.49 6.95 25.27
CA LYS A 75 0.89 5.59 24.91
C LYS A 75 2.22 5.25 25.57
N GLU A 76 2.29 4.03 26.08
CA GLU A 76 3.50 3.52 26.70
C GLU A 76 4.55 3.22 25.64
N CYS A 77 5.74 3.78 25.83
CA CYS A 77 6.88 3.58 24.96
C CYS A 77 8.17 3.83 25.77
N SER A 78 9.22 3.09 25.43
CA SER A 78 10.53 3.28 26.05
C SER A 78 11.29 4.38 25.30
N PHE A 79 11.56 5.50 25.98
CA PHE A 79 12.29 6.61 25.40
C PHE A 79 13.11 7.37 26.44
N HIS A 80 14.17 8.03 26.00
CA HIS A 80 15.02 8.85 26.85
C HIS A 80 14.34 10.21 27.15
N HIS A 81 14.31 10.59 28.43
CA HIS A 81 13.58 11.76 28.92
C HIS A 81 13.97 13.08 28.22
N GLU A 82 15.20 13.18 27.69
CA GLU A 82 15.65 14.35 26.90
C GLU A 82 14.75 14.68 25.71
N LEU A 83 14.03 13.71 25.14
CA LEU A 83 13.08 13.98 24.06
C LEU A 83 11.97 14.96 24.48
N THR A 84 11.75 15.13 25.78
CA THR A 84 10.75 16.04 26.35
C THR A 84 11.26 17.46 26.58
N ALA A 85 12.54 17.76 26.29
CA ALA A 85 13.13 19.07 26.53
C ALA A 85 12.46 20.17 25.69
N GLY A 86 12.28 21.36 26.29
CA GLY A 86 11.64 22.51 25.63
C GLY A 86 10.20 22.20 25.19
N LYS A 87 9.89 22.48 23.91
CA LYS A 87 8.62 22.07 23.27
C LYS A 87 8.53 20.56 23.01
N GLY A 88 9.57 19.80 23.33
CA GLY A 88 9.62 18.36 23.16
C GLY A 88 9.98 17.92 21.75
N THR A 89 9.69 16.65 21.46
CA THR A 89 9.95 16.02 20.15
C THR A 89 8.63 15.65 19.52
N ILE A 90 8.39 16.06 18.28
CA ILE A 90 7.12 15.84 17.58
C ILE A 90 7.38 15.12 16.27
N LEU A 91 6.86 13.89 16.20
CA LEU A 91 6.90 13.03 15.04
C LEU A 91 5.52 12.98 14.39
N TYR A 92 5.50 12.79 13.08
CA TYR A 92 4.30 12.51 12.31
C TYR A 92 4.45 11.17 11.60
N GLY A 93 3.37 10.41 11.56
CA GLY A 93 3.44 9.06 11.02
C GLY A 93 2.11 8.32 10.99
N THR A 94 2.22 7.05 10.63
CA THR A 94 1.09 6.13 10.57
C THR A 94 1.18 5.09 11.67
N MET A 95 0.11 4.97 12.44
CA MET A 95 -0.07 3.90 13.42
C MET A 95 -0.85 2.76 12.78
N PHE A 96 -0.33 1.54 12.89
CA PHE A 96 -0.95 0.31 12.38
C PHE A 96 -0.68 -0.85 13.34
N VAL A 97 -1.48 -1.90 13.23
CA VAL A 97 -1.36 -3.10 14.08
C VAL A 97 -0.93 -4.26 13.20
N LYS A 98 0.04 -5.03 13.67
CA LYS A 98 0.46 -6.28 13.03
C LYS A 98 0.73 -7.32 14.11
N SER A 99 0.16 -8.51 13.97
CA SER A 99 0.36 -9.62 14.92
C SER A 99 0.14 -9.18 16.36
N GLN A 100 -0.97 -8.47 16.62
CA GLN A 100 -1.34 -7.90 17.92
C GLN A 100 -0.37 -6.85 18.52
N THR A 101 0.68 -6.46 17.79
CA THR A 101 1.63 -5.42 18.19
C THR A 101 1.32 -4.08 17.51
N ASN A 102 1.41 -2.99 18.27
CA ASN A 102 1.19 -1.64 17.77
C ASN A 102 2.49 -1.05 17.21
N PHE A 103 2.47 -0.62 15.95
CA PHE A 103 3.61 0.02 15.30
C PHE A 103 3.27 1.47 14.95
N PHE A 104 4.27 2.34 15.07
CA PHE A 104 4.23 3.71 14.57
C PHE A 104 5.35 3.93 13.56
N SER A 105 4.96 4.01 12.28
CA SER A 105 5.85 4.30 11.17
C SER A 105 6.03 5.82 11.05
N ILE A 106 7.24 6.30 11.36
CA ILE A 106 7.62 7.71 11.32
C ILE A 106 7.78 8.14 9.86
N GLU A 107 7.05 9.19 9.48
CA GLU A 107 7.08 9.78 8.14
C GLU A 107 7.76 11.15 8.14
N ASP A 108 7.64 11.92 9.22
CA ASP A 108 8.29 13.22 9.32
C ASP A 108 8.57 13.57 10.80
N ILE A 109 9.48 14.51 11.00
CA ILE A 109 9.78 15.12 12.30
C ILE A 109 9.65 16.64 12.19
N PHE A 110 8.98 17.24 13.18
CA PHE A 110 8.69 18.67 13.21
C PHE A 110 9.41 19.38 14.34
N TYR A 111 9.62 18.70 15.46
CA TYR A 111 10.42 19.19 16.56
C TYR A 111 11.34 18.08 17.06
N PHE A 112 12.57 18.44 17.44
CA PHE A 112 13.48 17.54 18.13
C PHE A 112 14.05 18.24 19.35
N LYS A 113 13.71 17.76 20.55
CA LYS A 113 14.12 18.35 21.84
C LYS A 113 13.87 19.86 21.92
N GLY A 114 12.73 20.31 21.41
CA GLY A 114 12.31 21.71 21.39
C GLY A 114 12.76 22.53 20.17
N TYR A 115 13.70 22.03 19.36
CA TYR A 115 14.15 22.72 18.15
C TYR A 115 13.18 22.50 16.97
N ASN A 116 12.73 23.59 16.32
CA ASN A 116 11.79 23.54 15.21
C ASN A 116 12.48 23.09 13.90
N LEU A 117 11.98 21.99 13.34
CA LEU A 117 12.45 21.37 12.11
C LEU A 117 11.53 21.55 10.91
N GLU A 118 10.37 22.22 11.05
CA GLU A 118 9.35 22.35 10.00
C GLU A 118 9.92 22.80 8.66
N LYS A 119 10.84 23.78 8.69
CA LYS A 119 11.44 24.37 7.47
C LYS A 119 12.61 23.58 6.88
N HIS A 120 13.09 22.55 7.56
CA HIS A 120 14.25 21.78 7.12
C HIS A 120 13.91 20.80 5.99
N LEU A 121 14.89 20.55 5.12
CA LEU A 121 14.83 19.51 4.08
C LEU A 121 14.83 18.12 4.70
N PHE A 122 14.22 17.16 3.99
CA PHE A 122 13.99 15.83 4.54
C PHE A 122 15.27 15.05 4.80
N ASN A 123 16.36 15.27 4.04
CA ASN A 123 17.66 14.65 4.30
C ASN A 123 18.19 14.98 5.71
N ARG A 124 18.16 16.27 6.10
CA ARG A 124 18.56 16.70 7.45
C ARG A 124 17.65 16.09 8.50
N LYS A 125 16.34 16.06 8.24
CA LYS A 125 15.37 15.42 9.13
C LYS A 125 15.64 13.92 9.29
N LEU A 126 16.01 13.22 8.23
CA LEU A 126 16.31 11.80 8.26
C LEU A 126 17.54 11.50 9.11
N SER A 127 18.61 12.32 9.03
CA SER A 127 19.76 12.21 9.95
C SER A 127 19.38 12.42 11.41
N ILE A 128 18.42 13.31 11.69
CA ILE A 128 17.90 13.51 13.05
C ILE A 128 17.07 12.30 13.50
N ILE A 129 16.25 11.72 12.61
CA ILE A 129 15.49 10.50 12.91
C ILE A 129 16.45 9.32 13.16
N GLU A 130 17.55 9.22 12.43
CA GLU A 130 18.58 8.21 12.70
C GLU A 130 19.17 8.39 14.11
N LYS A 131 19.54 9.62 14.48
CA LYS A 131 20.01 9.95 15.83
C LYS A 131 18.95 9.64 16.90
N LEU A 132 17.68 9.90 16.61
CA LEU A 132 16.54 9.57 17.48
C LEU A 132 16.51 8.07 17.80
N PHE A 133 16.62 7.21 16.78
CA PHE A 133 16.65 5.75 16.98
C PHE A 133 17.89 5.26 17.72
N ARG A 134 19.08 5.81 17.40
CA ARG A 134 20.34 5.35 18.01
C ARG A 134 20.47 5.71 19.49
N SER A 135 19.92 6.84 19.92
CA SER A 135 20.25 7.41 21.23
C SER A 135 19.04 7.66 22.14
N PHE A 136 17.82 7.64 21.62
CA PHE A 136 16.65 8.11 22.38
C PHE A 136 15.45 7.17 22.39
N LEU A 137 15.32 6.28 21.40
CA LEU A 137 14.25 5.29 21.35
C LEU A 137 14.83 3.91 21.57
N ASN A 138 14.29 3.19 22.56
CA ASN A 138 14.66 1.80 22.80
C ASN A 138 13.64 0.89 22.11
N SER A 139 14.10 -0.10 21.35
CA SER A 139 13.23 -1.01 20.58
C SER A 139 12.64 -2.15 21.42
N ILE A 140 12.54 -1.98 22.74
CA ILE A 140 12.07 -3.01 23.66
C ILE A 140 10.55 -2.92 23.78
N ASN A 141 9.86 -4.02 23.46
CA ASN A 141 8.44 -4.19 23.78
C ASN A 141 8.28 -4.32 25.30
N LEU A 142 7.75 -3.28 25.95
CA LEU A 142 7.53 -3.28 27.39
C LEU A 142 6.30 -4.11 27.79
N ASN A 143 5.28 -4.15 26.92
CA ASN A 143 4.05 -4.94 27.05
C ASN A 143 3.25 -4.96 25.73
N SER A 144 2.12 -5.68 25.69
CA SER A 144 1.24 -5.79 24.51
C SER A 144 0.62 -4.46 24.05
N ASN A 145 0.58 -3.44 24.91
CA ASN A 145 0.07 -2.11 24.58
C ASN A 145 1.15 -1.11 24.15
N SER A 146 2.43 -1.49 24.26
CA SER A 146 3.55 -0.64 23.91
C SER A 146 3.61 -0.38 22.41
N ILE A 147 4.10 0.81 22.04
CA ILE A 147 4.27 1.20 20.65
C ILE A 147 5.72 1.03 20.23
N LEU A 148 5.92 0.24 19.18
CA LEU A 148 7.20 0.16 18.48
C LEU A 148 7.29 1.24 17.40
N PHE A 149 8.32 2.07 17.52
CA PHE A 149 8.65 3.07 16.52
C PHE A 149 9.48 2.44 15.42
N GLY A 150 9.21 2.82 14.17
CA GLY A 150 9.98 2.36 13.02
C GLY A 150 9.89 3.36 11.86
N LEU A 151 10.61 3.08 10.79
CA LEU A 151 10.54 3.82 9.53
C LEU A 151 9.77 3.01 8.49
N PRO A 152 9.10 3.65 7.52
CA PRO A 152 8.63 2.96 6.33
C PRO A 152 9.83 2.43 5.54
N LEU A 153 9.62 1.39 4.75
CA LEU A 153 10.65 0.90 3.84
C LEU A 153 10.94 1.92 2.74
N PHE A 154 12.22 2.24 2.56
CA PHE A 154 12.71 3.17 1.53
C PHE A 154 13.35 2.43 0.37
N LYS A 155 13.17 2.94 -0.84
CA LYS A 155 13.88 2.53 -2.06
C LYS A 155 14.27 3.74 -2.89
N LYS A 156 15.31 3.58 -3.71
CA LYS A 156 15.83 4.65 -4.56
C LYS A 156 14.97 4.87 -5.79
N THR A 157 14.43 3.78 -6.34
CA THR A 157 13.64 3.82 -7.57
C THR A 157 12.23 3.28 -7.36
N TYR A 158 11.28 3.74 -8.17
CA TYR A 158 9.91 3.22 -8.18
C TYR A 158 9.87 1.73 -8.59
N LYS A 159 10.73 1.30 -9.52
CA LYS A 159 10.85 -0.10 -9.96
C LYS A 159 11.25 -1.03 -8.81
N GLU A 160 12.20 -0.62 -7.97
CA GLU A 160 12.55 -1.38 -6.76
C GLU A 160 11.35 -1.53 -5.82
N VAL A 161 10.52 -0.50 -5.67
CA VAL A 161 9.30 -0.59 -4.87
C VAL A 161 8.34 -1.61 -5.46
N GLU A 162 8.07 -1.56 -6.76
CA GLU A 162 7.15 -2.51 -7.43
C GLU A 162 7.56 -3.97 -7.21
N ASN A 163 8.86 -4.26 -7.15
CA ASN A 163 9.36 -5.62 -6.93
C ASN A 163 9.09 -6.14 -5.50
N ILE A 164 9.05 -5.27 -4.49
CA ILE A 164 8.91 -5.68 -3.09
C ILE A 164 7.55 -5.37 -2.48
N ILE A 165 6.70 -4.58 -3.16
CA ILE A 165 5.47 -4.03 -2.58
C ILE A 165 4.49 -5.09 -2.10
N ASN A 166 4.53 -6.29 -2.69
CA ASN A 166 3.67 -7.42 -2.31
C ASN A 166 4.28 -8.30 -1.21
N THR A 167 5.57 -8.14 -0.88
CA THR A 167 6.29 -8.94 0.11
C THR A 167 6.64 -8.17 1.38
N VAL A 168 6.33 -6.87 1.43
CA VAL A 168 6.56 -6.05 2.62
C VAL A 168 5.79 -6.57 3.84
N PRO A 169 6.33 -6.40 5.06
CA PRO A 169 5.76 -6.98 6.27
C PRO A 169 4.49 -6.28 6.78
N TYR A 170 3.80 -5.46 5.98
CA TYR A 170 2.59 -4.73 6.36
C TYR A 170 1.75 -4.43 5.13
N THR A 171 0.44 -4.22 5.28
CA THR A 171 -0.40 -3.82 4.15
C THR A 171 -0.02 -2.42 3.68
N PRO A 172 0.46 -2.22 2.44
CA PRO A 172 0.86 -0.91 1.97
C PRO A 172 -0.36 -0.07 1.54
N TYR A 173 -0.35 1.22 1.83
CA TYR A 173 -1.43 2.17 1.50
C TYR A 173 -1.09 3.05 0.30
N CYS A 174 0.10 3.65 0.32
CA CYS A 174 0.61 4.43 -0.79
C CYS A 174 2.13 4.35 -0.85
N ILE A 175 2.66 4.58 -2.04
CA ILE A 175 4.08 4.89 -2.23
C ILE A 175 4.17 6.40 -2.17
N GLN A 176 5.05 6.92 -1.32
CA GLN A 176 5.30 8.35 -1.22
C GLN A 176 6.69 8.66 -1.77
N ALA A 177 6.74 9.43 -2.85
CA ALA A 177 8.00 9.92 -3.39
C ALA A 177 8.38 11.27 -2.77
N ARG A 178 9.67 11.44 -2.53
CA ARG A 178 10.26 12.63 -1.91
C ARG A 178 11.49 13.06 -2.70
N SER A 179 11.66 14.38 -2.78
CA SER A 179 12.89 15.03 -3.21
C SER A 179 13.66 15.49 -1.96
N PHE A 180 15.00 15.46 -2.02
CA PHE A 180 15.86 16.03 -0.99
C PHE A 180 16.12 17.52 -1.20
N GLN A 181 15.87 18.03 -2.41
CA GLN A 181 16.02 19.43 -2.78
C GLN A 181 14.74 20.24 -2.49
N GLN A 182 13.59 19.59 -2.41
CA GLN A 182 12.28 20.25 -2.21
C GLN A 182 11.46 19.57 -1.11
N ARG A 183 10.54 20.31 -0.50
CA ARG A 183 9.63 19.81 0.55
C ARG A 183 8.33 19.19 0.02
N LEU A 184 8.24 18.96 -1.30
CA LEU A 184 7.05 18.41 -1.94
C LEU A 184 6.96 16.90 -1.70
N LEU A 185 5.75 16.42 -1.46
CA LEU A 185 5.43 15.01 -1.30
C LEU A 185 4.50 14.58 -2.43
N TYR A 186 4.84 13.48 -3.10
CA TYR A 186 4.01 12.90 -4.14
C TYR A 186 3.49 11.53 -3.69
N ASN A 187 2.17 11.38 -3.60
CA ASN A 187 1.55 10.13 -3.13
C ASN A 187 0.94 9.34 -4.30
N PHE A 188 1.46 8.13 -4.52
CA PHE A 188 0.89 7.13 -5.40
C PHE A 188 0.06 6.16 -4.56
N HIS A 189 -1.25 6.32 -4.57
CA HIS A 189 -2.12 5.40 -3.85
C HIS A 189 -2.11 4.02 -4.51
N ILE A 190 -1.83 3.00 -3.69
CA ILE A 190 -1.82 1.62 -4.16
C ILE A 190 -3.27 1.17 -4.25
N LYS A 191 -3.73 0.91 -5.47
CA LYS A 191 -4.97 0.19 -5.67
C LYS A 191 -4.67 -1.26 -5.36
N VAL A 192 -5.04 -1.73 -4.18
CA VAL A 192 -4.93 -3.15 -3.83
C VAL A 192 -5.72 -3.91 -4.89
N LYS A 193 -5.00 -4.67 -5.68
CA LYS A 193 -5.55 -5.55 -6.70
C LYS A 193 -6.14 -6.73 -5.94
N LYS A 194 -7.47 -6.79 -5.81
CA LYS A 194 -8.13 -7.94 -5.17
C LYS A 194 -7.90 -9.15 -6.07
N THR A 195 -7.16 -10.15 -5.59
CA THR A 195 -7.02 -11.43 -6.29
C THR A 195 -7.86 -12.50 -5.61
N GLN A 196 -8.35 -13.46 -6.40
CA GLN A 196 -9.15 -14.59 -5.94
C GLN A 196 -9.03 -15.73 -6.96
N SER A 197 -9.00 -16.97 -6.48
CA SER A 197 -9.01 -18.16 -7.34
C SER A 197 -10.43 -18.47 -7.82
N PHE A 198 -10.55 -18.84 -9.08
CA PHE A 198 -11.79 -19.33 -9.68
C PHE A 198 -11.51 -20.54 -10.56
N TYR A 199 -12.50 -21.40 -10.69
CA TYR A 199 -12.48 -22.40 -11.74
C TYR A 199 -13.00 -21.80 -13.04
N ILE A 200 -12.29 -22.03 -14.13
CA ILE A 200 -12.60 -21.44 -15.43
C ILE A 200 -12.97 -22.54 -16.43
N LYS A 201 -14.05 -22.31 -17.18
CA LYS A 201 -14.48 -23.12 -18.34
C LYS A 201 -14.59 -22.22 -19.57
N ALA A 202 -14.18 -22.72 -20.73
CA ALA A 202 -14.33 -22.01 -22.00
C ALA A 202 -15.73 -22.18 -22.59
N LYS A 203 -16.23 -21.16 -23.28
CA LYS A 203 -17.40 -21.27 -24.17
C LYS A 203 -16.95 -21.54 -25.60
N LEU A 204 -17.91 -21.77 -26.51
CA LEU A 204 -17.67 -21.97 -27.94
C LEU A 204 -17.05 -20.72 -28.61
N LYS A 205 -17.54 -19.51 -28.29
CA LYS A 205 -17.00 -18.24 -28.81
C LYS A 205 -15.68 -17.85 -28.15
N SER A 206 -14.69 -17.44 -28.97
CA SER A 206 -13.36 -17.03 -28.51
C SER A 206 -13.42 -15.91 -27.50
N ASP A 207 -12.44 -15.91 -26.60
CA ASP A 207 -12.32 -14.95 -25.50
C ASP A 207 -13.50 -14.91 -24.50
N ILE A 208 -14.42 -15.88 -24.54
CA ILE A 208 -15.50 -16.02 -23.57
C ILE A 208 -15.23 -17.20 -22.63
N TYR A 209 -15.08 -16.87 -21.35
CA TYR A 209 -14.83 -17.84 -20.28
C TYR A 209 -15.72 -17.58 -19.07
N GLU A 210 -16.23 -18.65 -18.48
CA GLU A 210 -17.08 -18.64 -17.30
C GLU A 210 -16.25 -18.89 -16.04
N LEU A 211 -16.53 -18.14 -14.98
CA LEU A 211 -15.90 -18.26 -13.68
C LEU A 211 -16.84 -18.97 -12.71
N TYR A 212 -16.31 -19.95 -11.99
CA TYR A 212 -17.02 -20.74 -10.99
C TYR A 212 -16.30 -20.68 -9.64
N ASP A 213 -17.06 -20.80 -8.56
CA ASP A 213 -16.52 -20.94 -7.21
C ASP A 213 -16.19 -22.41 -6.85
N ASN A 214 -15.77 -22.62 -5.60
CA ASN A 214 -15.43 -23.94 -5.08
C ASN A 214 -16.63 -24.90 -4.97
N GLU A 215 -17.86 -24.37 -5.00
CA GLU A 215 -19.11 -25.14 -4.99
C GLU A 215 -19.66 -25.35 -6.42
N ASP A 216 -18.84 -25.07 -7.44
CA ASP A 216 -19.19 -25.11 -8.87
C ASP A 216 -20.38 -24.20 -9.26
N ARG A 217 -20.61 -23.13 -8.50
CA ARG A 217 -21.62 -22.12 -8.83
C ARG A 217 -21.04 -21.10 -9.79
N PHE A 218 -21.82 -20.77 -10.81
CA PHE A 218 -21.47 -19.71 -11.76
C PHE A 218 -21.42 -18.35 -11.05
N ILE A 219 -20.32 -17.62 -11.26
CA ILE A 219 -20.06 -16.31 -10.65
C ILE A 219 -20.23 -15.19 -11.67
N ASP A 220 -19.44 -15.21 -12.75
CA ASP A 220 -19.43 -14.18 -13.80
C ASP A 220 -18.64 -14.66 -15.03
N TYR A 221 -18.60 -13.85 -16.08
CA TYR A 221 -17.70 -14.02 -17.21
C TYR A 221 -16.35 -13.32 -16.98
N ALA A 222 -15.27 -13.99 -17.37
CA ALA A 222 -13.93 -13.43 -17.34
C ALA A 222 -13.82 -12.19 -18.24
N TYR A 223 -13.13 -11.16 -17.74
CA TYR A 223 -12.83 -9.95 -18.50
C TYR A 223 -11.49 -10.07 -19.19
N ILE A 224 -11.52 -10.40 -20.47
CA ILE A 224 -10.38 -10.45 -21.39
C ILE A 224 -10.42 -9.20 -22.25
N ARG A 225 -9.36 -8.39 -22.17
CA ARG A 225 -9.30 -7.09 -22.87
C ARG A 225 -8.00 -6.91 -23.63
N ASP A 226 -6.91 -7.47 -23.13
CA ASP A 226 -5.59 -7.36 -23.71
C ASP A 226 -5.21 -8.64 -24.45
N TYR A 227 -4.54 -8.47 -25.58
CA TYR A 227 -4.07 -9.56 -26.43
C TYR A 227 -3.26 -10.61 -25.63
N LYS A 228 -2.46 -10.17 -24.65
CA LYS A 228 -1.68 -11.09 -23.81
C LYS A 228 -2.55 -12.07 -23.00
N THR A 229 -3.66 -11.59 -22.43
CA THR A 229 -4.57 -12.48 -21.68
C THR A 229 -5.39 -13.36 -22.62
N SER A 230 -5.77 -12.84 -23.79
CA SER A 230 -6.42 -13.63 -24.85
C SER A 230 -5.52 -14.80 -25.30
N VAL A 231 -4.27 -14.53 -25.67
CA VAL A 231 -3.29 -15.57 -26.07
C VAL A 231 -3.08 -16.60 -24.95
N LEU A 232 -2.91 -16.15 -23.70
CA LEU A 232 -2.79 -17.03 -22.55
C LEU A 232 -4.00 -17.96 -22.42
N MET A 233 -5.20 -17.40 -22.37
CA MET A 233 -6.43 -18.17 -22.16
C MET A 233 -6.75 -19.09 -23.34
N ASN A 234 -6.52 -18.63 -24.56
CA ASN A 234 -6.67 -19.45 -25.75
C ASN A 234 -5.68 -20.61 -25.75
N SER A 235 -4.40 -20.38 -25.43
CA SER A 235 -3.41 -21.46 -25.32
C SER A 235 -3.76 -22.53 -24.27
N LEU A 236 -4.54 -22.16 -23.24
CA LEU A 236 -4.94 -23.08 -22.16
C LEU A 236 -6.16 -23.94 -22.53
N PHE A 237 -7.12 -23.40 -23.28
CA PHE A 237 -8.42 -24.03 -23.53
C PHE A 237 -8.68 -24.35 -25.01
N ARG A 238 -7.85 -23.85 -25.93
CA ARG A 238 -8.09 -23.89 -27.37
C ARG A 238 -6.81 -24.16 -28.15
N ASN A 239 -6.98 -24.66 -29.37
CA ASN A 239 -5.90 -24.80 -30.35
C ASN A 239 -6.17 -23.86 -31.54
N ILE A 240 -5.84 -22.58 -31.38
CA ILE A 240 -6.01 -21.53 -32.41
C ILE A 240 -4.67 -21.35 -33.14
N LYS A 241 -4.60 -21.67 -34.44
CA LYS A 241 -3.39 -21.62 -35.28
C LYS A 241 -2.85 -20.18 -35.36
N GLU A 242 -3.75 -19.21 -35.43
CA GLU A 242 -3.56 -17.76 -35.59
C GLU A 242 -2.92 -17.09 -34.37
N ASN A 243 -3.05 -17.68 -33.18
CA ASN A 243 -2.34 -17.21 -31.98
C ASN A 243 -0.84 -17.55 -32.04
N ARG A 244 -0.42 -18.47 -32.92
CA ARG A 244 0.98 -18.84 -33.12
C ARG A 244 1.63 -17.98 -34.21
N ASN A 245 0.89 -17.69 -35.28
CA ASN A 245 1.32 -16.80 -36.35
C ASN A 245 0.11 -16.16 -37.04
N LEU A 246 0.11 -14.82 -37.11
CA LEU A 246 -0.98 -14.02 -37.70
C LEU A 246 -1.07 -14.21 -39.22
N ASP A 247 0.04 -14.58 -39.86
CA ASP A 247 0.13 -14.75 -41.31
C ASP A 247 -0.54 -16.06 -41.80
N LEU A 248 -0.88 -16.97 -40.88
CA LEU A 248 -1.62 -18.21 -41.19
C LEU A 248 -3.09 -17.97 -41.57
N ILE A 249 -3.56 -16.72 -41.51
CA ILE A 249 -4.89 -16.30 -41.96
C ILE A 249 -4.97 -16.27 -43.50
N GLU A 250 -3.84 -16.12 -44.20
CA GLU A 250 -3.78 -16.00 -45.67
C GLU A 250 -3.38 -17.30 -46.38
N GLU A 251 -2.98 -18.34 -45.65
CA GLU A 251 -2.75 -19.67 -46.22
C GLU A 251 -4.10 -20.34 -46.47
N SER A 252 -4.36 -20.77 -47.71
CA SER A 252 -5.64 -21.37 -48.10
C SER A 252 -5.95 -22.58 -47.21
N ASP A 253 -7.13 -22.58 -46.58
CA ASP A 253 -7.62 -23.71 -45.80
C ASP A 253 -7.59 -25.00 -46.64
N ASP A 254 -6.82 -26.01 -46.20
CA ASP A 254 -6.72 -27.33 -46.85
C ASP A 254 -8.08 -28.05 -46.80
N GLU A 255 -8.39 -28.87 -47.81
CA GLU A 255 -9.70 -29.55 -47.98
C GLU A 255 -10.18 -30.34 -46.74
N GLU A 256 -9.28 -30.78 -45.85
CA GLU A 256 -9.61 -31.45 -44.57
C GLU A 256 -10.31 -30.53 -43.53
N ASP A 257 -10.16 -29.21 -43.61
CA ASP A 257 -10.82 -28.26 -42.70
C ASP A 257 -12.29 -27.98 -43.11
N PHE A 258 -12.72 -28.40 -44.32
CA PHE A 258 -14.10 -28.30 -44.80
C PHE A 258 -15.00 -29.50 -44.43
N GLU A 259 -14.42 -30.64 -44.06
CA GLU A 259 -15.19 -31.87 -43.77
C GLU A 259 -15.64 -32.01 -42.30
N ASP A 260 -15.00 -31.29 -41.37
CA ASP A 260 -15.31 -31.37 -39.94
C ASP A 260 -16.25 -30.22 -39.49
N ILE A 261 -17.53 -30.56 -39.36
CA ILE A 261 -18.62 -29.63 -39.00
C ILE A 261 -18.72 -29.43 -37.47
N ASP A 262 -17.83 -30.05 -36.68
CA ASP A 262 -17.85 -29.91 -35.22
C ASP A 262 -17.15 -28.62 -34.77
N ASP A 263 -17.96 -27.61 -34.45
CA ASP A 263 -17.52 -26.33 -33.87
C ASP A 263 -16.65 -26.47 -32.60
N THR A 264 -16.62 -27.67 -31.97
CA THR A 264 -15.84 -27.95 -30.76
C THR A 264 -14.44 -28.52 -31.00
N ARG A 265 -14.07 -28.87 -32.25
CA ARG A 265 -12.74 -29.44 -32.60
C ARG A 265 -11.56 -28.62 -32.06
N TYR A 266 -11.74 -27.31 -31.97
CA TYR A 266 -10.70 -26.35 -31.58
C TYR A 266 -10.77 -25.89 -30.12
N VAL A 267 -11.73 -26.40 -29.32
CA VAL A 267 -12.00 -25.94 -27.94
C VAL A 267 -12.34 -27.11 -27.00
N ASP A 268 -11.58 -27.26 -25.92
CA ASP A 268 -11.91 -28.25 -24.88
C ASP A 268 -12.94 -27.67 -23.89
N LEU A 269 -14.22 -27.89 -24.18
CA LEU A 269 -15.36 -27.44 -23.37
C LEU A 269 -15.51 -28.20 -22.03
N LYS A 270 -14.87 -29.37 -21.89
CA LYS A 270 -14.91 -30.17 -20.64
C LYS A 270 -13.81 -29.77 -19.67
N LYS A 271 -12.77 -29.07 -20.16
CA LYS A 271 -11.65 -28.61 -19.35
C LYS A 271 -12.10 -27.57 -18.32
N LYS A 272 -11.79 -27.87 -17.05
CA LYS A 272 -11.97 -26.97 -15.91
C LYS A 272 -10.59 -26.72 -15.29
N LEU A 273 -10.15 -25.47 -15.25
CA LEU A 273 -8.85 -25.09 -14.67
C LEU A 273 -9.03 -24.12 -13.51
N GLU A 274 -8.32 -24.33 -12.42
CA GLU A 274 -8.23 -23.34 -11.35
C GLU A 274 -7.21 -22.26 -11.74
N MET A 275 -7.62 -21.00 -11.66
CA MET A 275 -6.79 -19.85 -12.02
C MET A 275 -6.92 -18.72 -11.01
N GLU A 276 -5.81 -18.03 -10.77
CA GLU A 276 -5.79 -16.79 -10.00
C GLU A 276 -6.26 -15.63 -10.88
N CYS A 277 -7.35 -14.99 -10.46
CA CYS A 277 -7.94 -13.84 -11.15
C CYS A 277 -7.73 -12.54 -10.36
N ILE A 278 -7.66 -11.42 -11.08
CA ILE A 278 -7.58 -10.06 -10.53
C ILE A 278 -8.85 -9.27 -10.79
N TYR A 279 -9.37 -8.60 -9.77
CA TYR A 279 -10.55 -7.76 -9.90
C TYR A 279 -10.19 -6.40 -10.50
N ASN A 280 -10.85 -6.07 -11.61
CA ASN A 280 -10.77 -4.78 -12.24
C ASN A 280 -11.87 -3.85 -11.71
N LEU A 281 -11.53 -2.97 -10.77
CA LEU A 281 -12.47 -2.02 -10.16
C LEU A 281 -13.18 -1.09 -11.17
N ARG A 282 -12.56 -0.80 -12.33
CA ARG A 282 -13.17 0.10 -13.33
C ARG A 282 -14.33 -0.56 -14.05
N PHE A 283 -14.17 -1.85 -14.38
CA PHE A 283 -15.16 -2.62 -15.13
C PHE A 283 -16.02 -3.51 -14.24
N LYS A 284 -15.67 -3.61 -12.94
CA LYS A 284 -16.31 -4.46 -11.94
C LYS A 284 -16.29 -5.96 -12.32
N LYS A 285 -15.26 -6.40 -13.05
CA LYS A 285 -15.10 -7.78 -13.54
C LYS A 285 -13.75 -8.39 -13.14
N TRP A 286 -13.65 -9.70 -13.22
CA TRP A 286 -12.44 -10.48 -12.91
C TRP A 286 -11.65 -10.83 -14.18
N THR A 287 -10.33 -10.64 -14.16
CA THR A 287 -9.44 -10.99 -15.27
C THR A 287 -8.50 -12.13 -14.85
N PRO A 288 -8.37 -13.23 -15.61
CA PRO A 288 -7.43 -14.30 -15.31
C PRO A 288 -5.97 -13.83 -15.42
N ILE A 289 -5.11 -14.25 -14.50
CA ILE A 289 -3.67 -13.91 -14.52
C ILE A 289 -2.81 -15.12 -14.83
N ARG A 290 -2.98 -16.19 -14.05
CA ARG A 290 -2.16 -17.40 -14.16
C ARG A 290 -2.91 -18.62 -13.64
N LYS A 291 -2.52 -19.78 -14.16
CA LYS A 291 -2.96 -21.08 -13.67
C LYS A 291 -2.29 -21.38 -12.31
N ILE A 292 -3.06 -22.02 -11.41
CA ILE A 292 -2.58 -22.53 -10.11
C ILE A 292 -2.04 -23.95 -10.30
#